data_AF-E0YE01-F1
#
_entry.id   AF-E0YE01-F1
#
_cell.length_a   1.000
_cell.length_b   1.000
_cell.length_c   1.000
_cell.angle_alpha   90.00
_cell.angle_beta   90.00
_cell.angle_gamma   90.00
#
_symmetry.space_group_name_H-M   'P 1'
#
loop_
_entity.id
_entity.type
_entity.pdbx_description
1 polymer ?
#
loop_
_entity_poly.entity_id
_entity_poly.type
_entity_poly.pdbx_seq_one_letter_code
_entity_poly.pdbx_strand_id
1 'polypeptide(L)'
;MERHIGKRLDIPCAVIPSPVHIQNLPLGYRPFLGYEGTNQIADSVYNSFTSGMEDHLLDIFGGHDTKEAITKSLSTDTDPNWNPESQSELNKIPGFVRGKIKKNTEKFARQKGFTNITVDSMYAAKEASGAWDNGNS
;
A
#
# COMPACT_ATOMS: atom_id res chain seq x y z
N MET A 1 -11.38 12.66 -6.45
CA MET A 1 -10.08 12.87 -7.11
C MET A 1 -9.08 11.79 -6.70
N GLU A 2 -9.06 11.49 -5.41
CA GLU A 2 -8.34 10.47 -4.66
C GLU A 2 -8.55 9.08 -5.25
N ARG A 3 -9.78 8.72 -5.64
CA ARG A 3 -10.06 7.45 -6.34
C ARG A 3 -9.23 7.27 -7.62
N HIS A 4 -9.01 8.34 -8.37
CA HIS A 4 -8.18 8.28 -9.59
C HIS A 4 -6.69 8.11 -9.24
N ILE A 5 -6.24 8.75 -8.16
CA ILE A 5 -4.88 8.60 -7.64
C ILE A 5 -4.67 7.18 -7.12
N GLY A 6 -5.62 6.64 -6.34
CA GLY A 6 -5.62 5.27 -5.84
C GLY A 6 -5.50 4.25 -6.98
N LYS A 7 -6.30 4.39 -8.04
CA LYS A 7 -6.18 3.53 -9.23
C LYS A 7 -4.81 3.60 -9.92
N ARG A 8 -4.15 4.77 -9.92
CA ARG A 8 -2.80 4.91 -10.48
C ARG A 8 -1.71 4.26 -9.63
N LEU A 9 -1.92 4.22 -8.32
CA LEU A 9 -1.00 3.66 -7.34
C LEU A 9 -1.34 2.22 -6.95
N ASP A 10 -2.39 1.65 -7.54
CA ASP A 10 -2.94 0.33 -7.19
C ASP A 10 -3.32 0.20 -5.71
N ILE A 11 -3.95 1.25 -5.18
CA ILE A 11 -4.41 1.31 -3.79
C ILE A 11 -5.95 1.38 -3.78
N PRO A 12 -6.63 0.47 -3.06
CA PRO A 12 -8.08 0.51 -2.93
C PRO A 12 -8.51 1.78 -2.18
N CYS A 13 -9.61 2.39 -2.63
CA CYS A 13 -10.05 3.69 -2.12
C CYS A 13 -11.57 3.77 -1.99
N ALA A 14 -12.03 4.06 -0.76
CA ALA A 14 -13.39 4.47 -0.46
C ALA A 14 -13.56 5.99 -0.63
N VAL A 15 -14.74 6.43 -1.08
CA VAL A 15 -15.05 7.86 -1.23
C VAL A 15 -15.86 8.32 -0.02
N ILE A 16 -15.32 9.30 0.72
CA ILE A 16 -15.89 9.76 1.99
C ILE A 16 -16.39 11.22 1.86
N PRO A 17 -15.63 12.18 1.29
CA PRO A 17 -16.13 13.52 1.05
C PRO A 17 -16.43 13.81 -0.44
N SER A 18 -17.19 14.90 -0.67
CA SER A 18 -17.26 15.59 -1.97
C SER A 18 -15.87 16.10 -2.37
N PRO A 19 -15.50 16.09 -3.68
CA PRO A 19 -16.31 15.86 -4.88
C PRO A 19 -16.55 14.39 -5.24
N VAL A 20 -17.80 14.07 -5.61
CA VAL A 20 -18.26 12.70 -5.92
C VAL A 20 -18.85 12.56 -7.33
N HIS A 21 -18.87 11.32 -7.84
CA HIS A 21 -19.62 10.95 -9.05
C HIS A 21 -20.98 10.33 -8.68
N ILE A 22 -21.85 10.15 -9.69
CA ILE A 22 -23.20 9.57 -9.55
C ILE A 22 -23.23 8.25 -8.77
N GLN A 23 -22.15 7.46 -8.80
CA GLN A 23 -22.02 6.20 -8.05
C GLN A 23 -22.12 6.37 -6.53
N ASN A 24 -21.78 7.54 -5.97
CA ASN A 24 -21.87 7.81 -4.53
C ASN A 24 -23.16 8.56 -4.17
N LEU A 25 -24.13 8.66 -5.09
CA LEU A 25 -25.48 9.18 -4.86
C LEU A 25 -26.49 8.04 -5.06
N PRO A 26 -26.48 7.01 -4.17
CA PRO A 26 -27.37 5.87 -4.31
C PRO A 26 -28.82 6.30 -4.09
N LEU A 27 -29.75 5.63 -4.78
CA LEU A 27 -31.19 5.77 -4.52
C LEU A 27 -31.62 5.09 -3.20
N GLY A 28 -30.79 4.17 -2.68
CA GLY A 28 -31.02 3.48 -1.42
C GLY A 28 -30.53 4.27 -0.19
N TYR A 29 -31.06 3.91 0.98
CA TYR A 29 -30.70 4.55 2.24
C TYR A 29 -29.26 4.19 2.66
N ARG A 30 -28.31 5.12 2.49
CA ARG A 30 -26.90 4.97 2.90
C ARG A 30 -26.41 6.22 3.61
N PRO A 31 -26.79 6.44 4.88
CA PRO A 31 -26.30 7.56 5.66
C PRO A 31 -24.81 7.36 6.05
N PHE A 32 -24.09 8.45 6.30
CA PHE A 32 -22.77 8.41 6.95
C PHE A 32 -22.87 8.60 8.47
N LEU A 33 -23.97 9.15 8.98
CA LEU A 33 -24.17 9.47 10.39
C LEU A 33 -25.22 8.54 11.03
N GLY A 34 -25.15 8.42 12.36
CA GLY A 34 -26.04 7.57 13.16
C GLY A 34 -25.60 6.11 13.17
N TYR A 35 -26.34 5.25 13.88
CA TYR A 35 -25.99 3.84 14.05
C TYR A 35 -25.94 3.08 12.72
N GLU A 36 -26.90 3.33 11.83
CA GLU A 36 -26.88 2.75 10.47
C GLU A 36 -25.71 3.27 9.64
N GLY A 37 -25.28 4.52 9.85
CA GLY A 37 -24.12 5.07 9.15
C GLY A 37 -22.82 4.38 9.54
N THR A 38 -22.69 3.99 10.81
CA THR A 38 -21.56 3.18 11.27
C THR A 38 -21.46 1.86 10.51
N ASN A 39 -22.60 1.17 10.27
CA ASN A 39 -22.62 -0.07 9.49
C ASN A 39 -22.15 0.18 8.04
N GLN A 40 -22.64 1.24 7.40
CA GLN A 40 -22.25 1.59 6.03
C GLN A 40 -20.75 1.94 5.91
N ILE A 41 -20.21 2.64 6.91
CA ILE A 41 -18.78 2.96 6.96
C ILE A 41 -17.98 1.67 7.16
N ALA A 42 -18.39 0.81 8.09
CA ALA A 42 -17.72 -0.47 8.35
C ALA A 42 -17.65 -1.33 7.08
N ASP A 43 -18.76 -1.46 6.35
CA ASP A 43 -18.80 -2.19 5.09
C ASP A 43 -17.88 -1.55 4.03
N SER A 44 -17.89 -0.22 3.90
CA SER A 44 -17.02 0.48 2.95
C SER A 44 -15.53 0.28 3.27
N VAL A 45 -15.18 0.25 4.55
CA VAL A 45 -13.80 0.03 5.03
C VAL A 45 -13.40 -1.41 4.75
N TYR A 46 -14.22 -2.37 5.18
CA TYR A 46 -13.94 -3.80 5.00
C TYR A 46 -13.76 -4.17 3.54
N ASN A 47 -14.72 -3.78 2.68
CA ASN A 47 -14.65 -4.07 1.24
C ASN A 47 -13.41 -3.46 0.58
N SER A 48 -12.97 -2.27 1.00
CA SER A 48 -11.77 -1.65 0.46
C SER A 48 -10.51 -2.45 0.82
N PHE A 49 -10.41 -2.97 2.05
CA PHE A 49 -9.26 -3.78 2.47
C PHE A 49 -9.28 -5.18 1.85
N THR A 50 -10.43 -5.83 1.81
CA THR A 50 -10.57 -7.19 1.26
C THR A 50 -10.22 -7.21 -0.23
N SER A 51 -10.69 -6.24 -1.03
CA SER A 51 -10.31 -6.17 -2.44
C SER A 51 -8.80 -6.04 -2.64
N GLY A 52 -8.11 -5.20 -1.84
CA GLY A 52 -6.65 -5.09 -1.93
C GLY A 52 -5.91 -6.38 -1.53
N MET A 53 -6.47 -7.16 -0.60
CA MET A 53 -5.92 -8.46 -0.21
C MET A 53 -6.15 -9.53 -1.29
N GLU A 54 -7.33 -9.56 -1.91
CA GLU A 54 -7.67 -10.46 -3.02
C GLU A 54 -6.74 -10.24 -4.22
N ASP A 55 -6.52 -8.99 -4.64
CA ASP A 55 -5.61 -8.64 -5.73
C ASP A 55 -4.19 -9.14 -5.45
N HIS A 56 -3.71 -8.95 -4.22
CA HIS A 56 -2.40 -9.44 -3.80
C HIS A 56 -2.29 -10.97 -3.80
N LEU A 57 -3.32 -11.68 -3.34
CA LEU A 57 -3.33 -13.14 -3.37
C LEU A 57 -3.30 -13.65 -4.82
N LEU A 58 -4.02 -13.00 -5.73
CA LEU A 58 -4.00 -13.35 -7.15
C LEU A 58 -2.61 -13.13 -7.79
N ASP A 59 -1.87 -12.10 -7.39
CA ASP A 59 -0.48 -11.87 -7.84
C ASP A 59 0.45 -13.03 -7.41
N ILE A 60 0.34 -13.48 -6.15
CA ILE A 60 1.15 -14.61 -5.63
C ILE A 60 0.84 -15.92 -6.37
N PHE A 61 -0.44 -16.21 -6.61
CA PHE A 61 -0.87 -17.48 -7.21
C PHE A 61 -0.93 -17.44 -8.75
N GLY A 62 -0.46 -16.35 -9.38
CA GLY A 62 -0.30 -16.25 -10.83
C GLY A 62 -1.62 -16.18 -11.61
N GLY A 63 -2.68 -15.66 -10.98
CA GLY A 63 -4.02 -15.60 -11.57
C GLY A 63 -4.29 -14.37 -12.44
N HIS A 64 -3.40 -13.36 -12.43
CA HIS A 64 -3.55 -12.14 -13.22
C HIS A 64 -2.74 -12.22 -14.52
N ASP A 65 -3.26 -11.66 -15.63
CA ASP A 65 -2.47 -11.35 -16.81
C ASP A 65 -1.23 -10.56 -16.35
N THR A 66 -0.03 -11.12 -16.53
CA THR A 66 1.25 -10.59 -16.06
C THR A 66 1.65 -9.32 -16.81
N LYS A 67 0.81 -8.30 -16.77
CA LYS A 67 1.24 -6.94 -17.09
C LYS A 67 1.91 -6.44 -15.84
N GLU A 68 3.24 -6.54 -15.83
CA GLU A 68 4.08 -5.80 -14.90
C GLU A 68 3.49 -4.41 -14.71
N ALA A 69 2.85 -4.19 -13.57
CA ALA A 69 2.30 -2.90 -13.24
C ALA A 69 3.51 -1.98 -13.11
N ILE A 70 3.78 -1.22 -14.17
CA ILE A 70 4.75 -0.13 -14.18
C ILE A 70 4.25 0.87 -13.14
N THR A 71 4.59 0.61 -11.89
CA THR A 71 4.42 1.49 -10.75
C THR A 71 5.37 2.65 -11.01
N LYS A 72 4.89 3.61 -11.81
CA LYS A 72 5.61 4.84 -12.11
C LYS A 72 5.70 5.63 -10.82
N SER A 73 6.75 5.37 -10.05
CA SER A 73 7.11 6.12 -8.85
C SER A 73 7.30 7.59 -9.23
N LEU A 74 6.52 8.47 -8.62
CA LEU A 74 6.63 9.93 -8.76
C LEU A 74 7.85 10.49 -7.98
N SER A 75 9.01 9.83 -8.02
CA SER A 75 10.22 10.25 -7.31
C SER A 75 11.27 10.82 -8.26
N THR A 76 11.69 12.05 -7.99
CA THR A 76 12.77 12.80 -8.67
C THR A 76 14.09 12.79 -7.89
N ASP A 77 14.23 11.90 -6.91
CA ASP A 77 15.39 11.88 -6.01
C ASP A 77 16.35 10.76 -6.40
N THR A 78 17.65 10.95 -6.16
CA THR A 78 18.71 10.02 -6.57
C THR A 78 18.52 8.70 -5.81
N ASP A 79 18.01 7.68 -6.50
CA ASP A 79 17.69 6.39 -5.89
C ASP A 79 18.98 5.73 -5.37
N PRO A 80 19.06 5.33 -4.09
CA PRO A 80 20.17 4.53 -3.58
C PRO A 80 20.26 3.19 -4.30
N ASN A 81 21.46 2.65 -4.47
CA ASN A 81 21.65 1.41 -5.19
C ASN A 81 21.14 0.22 -4.36
N TRP A 82 20.27 -0.61 -4.93
CA TRP A 82 19.68 -1.76 -4.24
C TRP A 82 20.36 -3.05 -4.70
N ASN A 83 20.89 -3.84 -3.75
CA ASN A 83 21.48 -5.14 -4.07
C ASN A 83 20.41 -6.11 -4.64
N PRO A 84 20.73 -7.01 -5.59
CA PRO A 84 19.74 -7.92 -6.20
C PRO A 84 19.03 -8.81 -5.17
N GLU A 85 19.76 -9.25 -4.14
CA GLU A 85 19.20 -10.03 -3.02
C GLU A 85 18.15 -9.23 -2.24
N SER A 86 18.40 -7.95 -2.01
CA SER A 86 17.47 -7.04 -1.31
C SER A 86 16.24 -6.73 -2.15
N GLN A 87 16.37 -6.66 -3.48
CA GLN A 87 15.23 -6.50 -4.38
C GLN A 87 14.34 -7.75 -4.39
N SER A 88 14.95 -8.95 -4.38
CA SER A 88 14.21 -10.22 -4.28
C SER A 88 13.42 -10.30 -2.97
N GLU A 89 14.04 -9.93 -1.85
CA GLU A 89 13.37 -9.90 -0.54
C GLU A 89 12.24 -8.86 -0.51
N LEU A 90 12.44 -7.70 -1.12
CA LEU A 90 11.41 -6.67 -1.26
C LEU A 90 10.22 -7.14 -2.09
N ASN A 91 10.44 -7.97 -3.12
CA ASN A 91 9.37 -8.52 -3.95
C ASN A 91 8.50 -9.54 -3.22
N LYS A 92 9.02 -10.22 -2.21
CA LYS A 92 8.21 -11.11 -1.34
C LYS A 92 7.18 -10.35 -0.50
N ILE A 93 7.42 -9.06 -0.26
CA ILE A 93 6.53 -8.22 0.52
C ILE A 93 5.29 -7.85 -0.33
N PRO A 94 4.08 -7.87 0.25
CA PRO A 94 2.87 -7.46 -0.44
C PRO A 94 2.93 -6.07 -1.05
N GLY A 95 2.47 -5.93 -2.30
CA GLY A 95 2.55 -4.70 -3.09
C GLY A 95 2.04 -3.45 -2.36
N PHE A 96 0.94 -3.56 -1.62
CA PHE A 96 0.34 -2.45 -0.87
C PHE A 96 1.21 -1.94 0.30
N VAL A 97 2.11 -2.76 0.85
CA VAL A 97 3.07 -2.35 1.91
C VAL A 97 4.47 -2.10 1.33
N ARG A 98 4.82 -2.73 0.21
CA ARG A 98 6.15 -2.70 -0.42
C ARG A 98 6.68 -1.28 -0.60
N GLY A 99 5.84 -0.37 -1.12
CA GLY A 99 6.22 1.04 -1.33
C GLY A 99 6.54 1.78 -0.03
N LYS A 100 5.84 1.46 1.07
CA LYS A 100 6.11 2.04 2.39
C LYS A 100 7.44 1.53 2.96
N ILE A 101 7.69 0.22 2.83
CA ILE A 101 8.94 -0.41 3.29
C ILE A 101 10.12 0.14 2.50
N LYS A 102 10.03 0.23 1.17
CA LYS A 102 11.07 0.82 0.31
C LYS A 102 11.46 2.23 0.79
N LYS A 103 10.48 3.13 0.97
CA LYS A 103 10.71 4.50 1.46
C LYS A 103 11.31 4.56 2.86
N ASN A 104 10.87 3.69 3.76
CA ASN A 104 11.40 3.64 5.12
C ASN A 104 12.87 3.17 5.13
N THR A 105 13.19 2.14 4.33
CA THR A 105 14.56 1.64 4.16
C THR A 105 15.47 2.69 3.53
N GLU A 106 15.00 3.41 2.50
CA GLU A 106 15.74 4.51 1.89
C GLU A 106 16.01 5.65 2.88
N LYS A 107 15.00 6.02 3.67
CA LYS A 107 15.14 7.02 4.73
C LYS A 107 16.18 6.57 5.78
N PHE A 108 16.13 5.32 6.19
CA PHE A 108 17.08 4.75 7.14
C PHE A 108 18.50 4.73 6.58
N ALA A 109 18.68 4.30 5.32
CA ALA A 109 19.95 4.31 4.62
C ALA A 109 20.52 5.73 4.54
N ARG A 110 19.71 6.72 4.18
CA ARG A 110 20.12 8.14 4.12
C ARG A 110 20.53 8.68 5.49
N GLN A 111 19.86 8.28 6.57
CA GLN A 111 20.24 8.67 7.94
C GLN A 111 21.55 8.04 8.42
N LYS A 112 21.81 6.80 8.01
CA LYS A 112 23.05 6.08 8.37
C LYS A 112 24.21 6.35 7.40
N GLY A 113 23.96 7.02 6.28
CA GLY A 113 24.95 7.33 5.25
C GLY A 113 25.29 6.16 4.34
N PHE A 114 24.40 5.15 4.23
CA PHE A 114 24.59 4.02 3.32
C PHE A 114 24.21 4.41 1.89
N THR A 115 25.10 4.15 0.94
CA THR A 115 24.87 4.36 -0.50
C THR A 115 24.30 3.12 -1.19
N ASN A 116 24.55 1.93 -0.62
CA ASN A 116 24.07 0.64 -1.10
C ASN A 116 23.16 -0.01 -0.06
N ILE A 117 21.96 -0.42 -0.47
CA ILE A 117 20.96 -1.06 0.39
C ILE A 117 21.13 -2.57 0.30
N THR A 118 21.50 -3.17 1.43
CA THR A 118 21.65 -4.62 1.63
C THR A 118 20.47 -5.20 2.42
N VAL A 119 20.35 -6.53 2.45
CA VAL A 119 19.31 -7.25 3.19
C VAL A 119 19.38 -6.90 4.69
N ASP A 120 20.59 -6.84 5.24
CA ASP A 120 20.82 -6.44 6.64
C ASP A 120 20.33 -5.02 6.92
N SER A 121 20.56 -4.07 5.99
CA SER A 121 20.07 -2.70 6.14
C SER A 121 18.54 -2.63 6.12
N MET A 122 17.88 -3.53 5.40
CA MET A 122 16.42 -3.66 5.39
C MET A 122 15.89 -4.19 6.72
N TYR A 123 16.54 -5.21 7.29
CA TYR A 123 16.19 -5.75 8.62
C TYR A 123 16.48 -4.76 9.74
N ALA A 124 17.61 -4.05 9.70
CA ALA A 124 17.92 -2.98 10.64
C ALA A 124 16.93 -1.81 10.54
N ALA A 125 16.50 -1.45 9.32
CA ALA A 125 15.45 -0.46 9.11
C ALA A 125 14.10 -0.92 9.68
N LYS A 126 13.77 -2.22 9.56
CA LYS A 126 12.58 -2.82 10.16
C LYS A 126 12.59 -2.68 11.68
N GLU A 127 13.70 -3.05 12.33
CA GLU A 127 13.85 -2.94 13.79
C GLU A 127 13.79 -1.48 14.27
N ALA A 128 14.49 -0.58 13.59
CA ALA A 128 14.53 0.84 13.94
C ALA A 128 13.17 1.55 13.74
N SER A 129 12.35 1.08 12.81
CA SER A 129 11.04 1.68 12.54
C SER A 129 9.97 1.31 13.57
N GLY A 130 10.23 0.34 14.48
CA GLY A 130 9.29 -0.09 15.52
C GLY A 130 7.91 -0.54 15.03
N ALA A 131 7.71 -0.68 13.72
CA ALA A 131 6.41 -0.79 13.07
C ALA A 131 6.20 -2.17 12.45
N TRP A 132 6.60 -3.20 13.20
CA TRP A 132 6.19 -4.58 12.93
C TRP A 132 6.05 -5.37 14.24
N ASP A 133 5.43 -4.76 15.25
CA ASP A 133 4.84 -5.56 16.33
C ASP A 133 3.58 -6.23 15.76
N ASN A 134 3.78 -7.39 15.11
CA ASN A 134 2.71 -8.34 14.92
C ASN A 134 2.40 -8.85 16.33
N GLY A 135 1.36 -8.29 16.96
CA GLY A 135 0.96 -8.58 18.34
C GLY A 135 1.09 -10.06 18.71
N ASN A 136 2.22 -10.37 19.32
CA ASN A 136 2.47 -11.58 20.09
C ASN A 136 3.10 -11.09 21.40
N SER A 137 2.22 -10.68 22.30
CA SER A 137 2.42 -10.71 23.75
C SER A 137 1.30 -11.54 24.34
#